data_AF-A0AAE1QIJ0-F1
#
_entry.id   AF-A0AAE1QIJ0-F1
#
_cell.length_a   1.000
_cell.length_b   1.000
_cell.length_c   1.000
_cell.angle_alpha   90.00
_cell.angle_beta   90.00
_cell.angle_gamma   90.00
#
_symmetry.space_group_name_H-M   'P 1'
#
loop_
_entity.id
_entity.type
_entity.pdbx_description
1 polymer ?
#
loop_
_entity_poly.entity_id
_entity_poly.type
_entity_poly.pdbx_seq_one_letter_code
_entity_poly.pdbx_strand_id
1 'polypeptide(L)'
;MLGYRGVAVTVKGLGLGKGPMWQTALDCMGSEKNLQQCRIKLISQPCSRFRPAAVTCSNIASDVDAALSSLLPQECGQTEDASTHFLTMLTKVRGGLTPTRFSTPWLVNLRFNNARRDISCGGNIISEDLVLTAAHCLRFGTSSLVVRVGDHNTGYYEDTEQEFTLENVFIHEDYYASSPVNNDIALLKLNRKGGRGIRFGPKVRPICLPKTTDSYHTLRSCTVVGWGPMYFGGKLAQVPQEASINVLPDVICESDPSYGTSDLFTSSMVCIGVTGRPVNACKGDSGGPLSCSRKEDGRRTVYGLSSFGSGCRVSETNDVFTRVSKFLPWILKTIRISMSS
;
A
#
# COMPACT_ATOMS: atom_id res chain seq x y z
N MET A 1 25.95 -3.97 -11.54
CA MET A 1 25.45 -4.44 -10.22
C MET A 1 25.09 -3.31 -9.25
N LEU A 2 24.93 -2.06 -9.69
CA LEU A 2 24.36 -1.00 -8.85
C LEU A 2 22.87 -0.91 -9.17
N GLY A 3 22.01 -1.17 -8.18
CA GLY A 3 20.56 -0.91 -8.28
C GLY A 3 19.61 -2.09 -8.53
N TYR A 4 20.10 -3.33 -8.68
CA TYR A 4 19.23 -4.50 -8.78
C TYR A 4 18.73 -4.93 -7.38
N ARG A 5 17.40 -4.99 -7.20
CA ARG A 5 16.73 -5.34 -5.93
C ARG A 5 16.00 -6.69 -5.96
N GLY A 6 16.20 -7.50 -7.00
CA GLY A 6 15.55 -8.80 -7.17
C GLY A 6 16.32 -9.97 -6.55
N VAL A 7 15.70 -11.15 -6.51
CA VAL A 7 16.35 -12.41 -6.08
C VAL A 7 17.45 -12.76 -7.10
N ALA A 8 18.65 -13.06 -6.60
CA ALA A 8 19.77 -13.52 -7.41
C ALA A 8 19.90 -15.03 -7.27
N VAL A 9 19.76 -15.77 -8.38
CA VAL A 9 19.95 -17.23 -8.39
C VAL A 9 21.32 -17.55 -8.99
N THR A 10 22.13 -18.31 -8.26
CA THR A 10 23.44 -18.77 -8.74
C THR A 10 23.26 -19.87 -9.76
N VAL A 11 23.79 -19.70 -10.98
CA VAL A 11 23.76 -20.72 -12.02
C VAL A 11 25.18 -21.22 -12.29
N LYS A 12 25.38 -22.54 -12.23
CA LYS A 12 26.64 -23.19 -12.64
C LYS A 12 26.58 -23.48 -14.14
N GLY A 13 27.68 -23.20 -14.86
CA GLY A 13 27.85 -23.67 -16.24
C GLY A 13 27.38 -22.70 -17.33
N LEU A 14 27.24 -21.40 -17.03
CA LEU A 14 27.09 -20.40 -18.08
C LEU A 14 28.40 -20.32 -18.88
N GLY A 15 28.31 -20.57 -20.19
CA GLY A 15 29.43 -20.43 -21.13
C GLY A 15 29.97 -19.00 -21.18
N LEU A 16 31.05 -18.79 -21.93
CA LEU A 16 31.74 -17.50 -22.06
C LEU A 16 30.77 -16.38 -22.50
N GLY A 17 30.35 -15.54 -21.55
CA GLY A 17 29.56 -14.33 -21.83
C GLY A 17 30.44 -13.19 -22.34
N LYS A 18 29.89 -12.32 -23.19
CA LYS A 18 30.54 -11.07 -23.61
C LYS A 18 29.99 -9.92 -22.77
N GLY A 19 30.81 -9.35 -21.89
CA GLY A 19 30.47 -8.19 -21.07
C GLY A 19 31.62 -7.77 -20.14
N PRO A 20 31.65 -6.53 -19.64
CA PRO A 20 32.69 -6.07 -18.73
C PRO A 20 32.62 -6.85 -17.40
N MET A 21 33.75 -7.48 -17.02
CA MET A 21 33.91 -8.12 -15.71
C MET A 21 34.51 -7.11 -14.72
N TRP A 22 33.84 -6.92 -13.58
CA TRP A 22 34.31 -6.03 -12.52
C TRP A 22 34.86 -6.89 -11.38
N GLN A 23 36.17 -6.80 -11.14
CA GLN A 23 36.87 -7.64 -10.17
C GLN A 23 36.85 -6.98 -8.78
N THR A 24 35.74 -7.11 -8.08
CA THR A 24 35.66 -6.82 -6.65
C THR A 24 35.13 -8.07 -5.95
N ALA A 25 35.99 -8.79 -5.25
CA ALA A 25 35.51 -9.85 -4.36
C ALA A 25 34.88 -9.16 -3.15
N LEU A 26 33.54 -9.22 -3.06
CA LEU A 26 32.80 -8.79 -1.88
C LEU A 26 32.73 -9.97 -0.91
N ASP A 27 33.28 -9.78 0.27
CA ASP A 27 33.23 -10.71 1.39
C ASP A 27 32.14 -10.23 2.35
N CYS A 28 30.96 -10.86 2.26
CA CYS A 28 29.79 -10.56 3.08
C CYS A 28 29.57 -11.70 4.09
N MET A 29 29.31 -11.36 5.35
CA MET A 29 29.08 -12.33 6.43
C MET A 29 27.59 -12.68 6.61
N GLY A 30 26.69 -11.99 5.90
CA GLY A 30 25.25 -12.24 5.89
C GLY A 30 24.45 -11.37 6.87
N SER A 31 25.08 -10.41 7.54
CA SER A 31 24.45 -9.43 8.45
C SER A 31 24.37 -8.02 7.87
N GLU A 32 24.89 -7.82 6.66
CA GLU A 32 24.92 -6.54 5.97
C GLU A 32 23.55 -6.12 5.43
N LYS A 33 23.14 -4.87 5.67
CA LYS A 33 21.89 -4.27 5.17
C LYS A 33 21.99 -3.86 3.70
N ASN A 34 23.19 -3.64 3.17
CA ASN A 34 23.43 -3.37 1.75
C ASN A 34 24.85 -3.78 1.31
N LEU A 35 25.07 -3.87 -0.01
CA LEU A 35 26.33 -4.33 -0.60
C LEU A 35 27.55 -3.45 -0.29
N GLN A 36 27.37 -2.19 0.11
CA GLN A 36 28.49 -1.31 0.47
C GLN A 36 29.07 -1.65 1.85
N GLN A 37 28.34 -2.42 2.66
CA GLN A 37 28.77 -2.88 3.97
C GLN A 37 29.60 -4.17 3.90
N CYS A 38 29.62 -4.86 2.74
CA CYS A 38 30.50 -6.01 2.53
C CYS A 38 31.95 -5.57 2.36
N ARG A 39 32.89 -6.37 2.86
CA ARG A 39 34.33 -6.07 2.73
C ARG A 39 34.78 -6.30 1.29
N ILE A 40 35.41 -5.29 0.68
CA ILE A 40 36.01 -5.43 -0.64
C ILE A 40 37.41 -6.02 -0.49
N LYS A 41 37.62 -7.25 -0.97
CA LYS A 41 38.95 -7.82 -1.19
C LYS A 41 39.38 -7.53 -2.63
N LEU A 42 40.42 -6.70 -2.77
CA LEU A 42 41.15 -6.53 -4.04
C LEU A 42 42.01 -7.77 -4.25
N ILE A 43 41.60 -8.66 -5.17
CA ILE A 43 42.37 -9.84 -5.52
C ILE A 43 43.17 -9.52 -6.79
N SER A 44 44.49 -9.37 -6.66
CA SER A 44 45.40 -9.32 -7.80
C SER A 44 45.88 -10.73 -8.14
N GLN A 45 45.12 -11.47 -8.96
CA GLN A 45 45.61 -12.71 -9.57
C GLN A 45 45.34 -12.73 -11.08
N PRO A 46 46.28 -13.25 -11.90
CA PRO A 46 46.09 -13.37 -13.34
C PRO A 46 45.06 -14.46 -13.66
N CYS A 47 44.04 -14.09 -14.42
CA CYS A 47 42.93 -14.98 -14.81
C CYS A 47 43.38 -16.07 -15.80
N SER A 48 43.78 -17.25 -15.30
CA SER A 48 44.11 -18.39 -16.18
C SER A 48 43.20 -19.61 -16.04
N ARG A 49 42.34 -19.69 -15.02
CA ARG A 49 41.34 -20.78 -14.88
C ARG A 49 40.20 -20.36 -13.97
N PHE A 50 39.01 -20.02 -14.48
CA PHE A 50 37.80 -20.10 -13.64
C PHE A 50 36.51 -20.29 -14.43
N ARG A 51 35.63 -21.13 -13.87
CA ARG A 51 34.21 -21.25 -14.21
C ARG A 51 33.52 -19.97 -13.72
N PRO A 52 32.94 -19.11 -14.58
CA PRO A 52 32.29 -17.90 -14.12
C PRO A 52 31.15 -18.26 -13.17
N ALA A 53 31.13 -17.65 -11.99
CA ALA A 53 29.92 -17.56 -11.18
C ALA A 53 29.07 -16.47 -11.82
N ALA A 54 27.96 -16.86 -12.43
CA ALA A 54 27.01 -15.94 -13.02
C ALA A 54 25.68 -16.05 -12.28
N VAL A 55 25.08 -14.88 -12.06
CA VAL A 55 23.72 -14.77 -11.53
C VAL A 55 22.82 -14.42 -12.70
N THR A 56 21.80 -15.23 -12.95
CA THR A 56 20.77 -14.88 -13.93
C THR A 56 19.79 -13.97 -13.21
N CYS A 57 19.68 -12.73 -13.67
CA CYS A 57 18.62 -11.83 -13.21
C CYS A 57 17.36 -12.21 -13.98
N SER A 58 16.50 -13.03 -13.37
CA SER A 58 15.14 -13.20 -13.90
C SER A 58 14.39 -11.88 -13.65
N ASN A 59 13.71 -11.38 -14.67
CA ASN A 59 12.99 -10.11 -14.62
C ASN A 59 11.66 -10.27 -13.85
N ILE A 60 11.69 -10.93 -12.68
CA ILE A 60 10.53 -11.29 -11.86
C ILE A 60 9.65 -10.06 -11.59
N ALA A 61 10.27 -8.89 -11.43
CA ALA A 61 9.60 -7.60 -11.27
C ALA A 61 8.68 -7.25 -12.45
N SER A 62 9.20 -7.33 -13.69
CA SER A 62 8.45 -7.17 -14.93
C SER A 62 7.35 -8.24 -15.06
N ASP A 63 7.65 -9.48 -14.68
CA ASP A 63 6.70 -10.58 -14.79
C ASP A 63 5.52 -10.44 -13.82
N VAL A 64 5.77 -9.92 -12.60
CA VAL A 64 4.73 -9.64 -11.60
C VAL A 64 3.84 -8.50 -12.07
N ASP A 65 4.42 -7.39 -12.55
CA ASP A 65 3.64 -6.24 -13.02
C ASP A 65 2.76 -6.61 -14.24
N ALA A 66 3.30 -7.38 -15.18
CA ALA A 66 2.55 -7.87 -16.34
C ALA A 66 1.42 -8.83 -15.93
N ALA A 67 1.70 -9.75 -15.00
CA ALA A 67 0.70 -10.70 -14.51
C ALA A 67 -0.41 -10.04 -13.68
N LEU A 68 -0.09 -9.04 -12.86
CA LEU A 68 -1.12 -8.25 -12.17
C LEU A 68 -1.97 -7.46 -13.15
N SER A 69 -1.34 -6.89 -14.19
CA SER A 69 -2.06 -6.16 -15.24
C SER A 69 -3.04 -7.06 -16.00
N SER A 70 -2.73 -8.33 -16.22
CA SER A 70 -3.67 -9.24 -16.89
C SER A 70 -4.83 -9.72 -16.00
N LEU A 71 -4.70 -9.63 -14.68
CA LEU A 71 -5.71 -10.09 -13.72
C LEU A 71 -6.60 -8.98 -13.14
N LEU A 72 -6.13 -7.73 -13.19
CA LEU A 72 -6.83 -6.58 -12.61
C LEU A 72 -7.38 -5.64 -13.70
N PRO A 73 -8.40 -4.81 -13.39
CA PRO A 73 -8.95 -3.85 -14.34
C PRO A 73 -7.89 -2.88 -14.87
N GLN A 74 -7.85 -2.73 -16.21
CA GLN A 74 -6.99 -1.77 -16.88
C GLN A 74 -7.44 -0.31 -16.69
N GLU A 75 -8.74 -0.10 -16.46
CA GLU A 75 -9.31 1.20 -16.13
C GLU A 75 -9.37 1.39 -14.62
N CYS A 76 -8.22 1.76 -14.04
CA CYS A 76 -8.06 2.02 -12.61
C CYS A 76 -7.57 3.45 -12.35
N GLY A 77 -7.78 3.94 -11.13
CA GLY A 77 -7.16 5.19 -10.65
C GLY A 77 -7.64 6.46 -11.37
N GLN A 78 -8.80 6.40 -12.01
CA GLN A 78 -9.41 7.54 -12.69
C GLN A 78 -10.41 8.23 -11.76
N THR A 79 -10.34 9.55 -11.69
CA THR A 79 -11.38 10.41 -11.09
C THR A 79 -12.03 11.23 -12.20
N GLU A 80 -13.28 11.64 -12.04
CA GLU A 80 -13.85 12.61 -12.98
C GLU A 80 -13.11 13.96 -12.86
N ASP A 81 -12.76 14.52 -14.01
CA ASP A 81 -11.94 15.71 -14.29
C ASP A 81 -11.52 16.63 -13.13
N ALA A 82 -10.20 16.82 -13.02
CA ALA A 82 -9.55 17.89 -12.26
C ALA A 82 -9.82 19.31 -12.81
N SER A 83 -10.52 19.40 -13.95
CA SER A 83 -10.75 20.60 -14.76
C SER A 83 -11.75 21.59 -14.14
N THR A 84 -12.69 21.11 -13.33
CA THR A 84 -13.74 21.93 -12.70
C THR A 84 -13.38 22.40 -11.28
N HIS A 85 -12.23 21.97 -10.75
CA HIS A 85 -11.88 22.10 -9.33
C HIS A 85 -10.99 23.30 -8.96
N PHE A 86 -10.63 24.16 -9.92
CA PHE A 86 -9.76 25.32 -9.65
C PHE A 86 -10.44 26.43 -8.82
N LEU A 87 -11.77 26.51 -8.80
CA LEU A 87 -12.51 27.61 -8.16
C LEU A 87 -12.90 27.36 -6.69
N THR A 88 -12.82 26.12 -6.20
CA THR A 88 -13.20 25.76 -4.81
C THR A 88 -12.03 25.77 -3.81
N MET A 89 -10.81 26.08 -4.26
CA MET A 89 -9.56 26.10 -3.47
C MET A 89 -9.47 27.21 -2.40
N LEU A 90 -10.48 28.08 -2.24
CA LEU A 90 -10.36 29.31 -1.45
C LEU A 90 -10.97 29.30 -0.04
N THR A 91 -11.52 28.19 0.47
CA THR A 91 -12.03 28.14 1.86
C THR A 91 -11.30 27.09 2.70
N LYS A 92 -10.32 27.58 3.48
CA LYS A 92 -9.33 26.87 4.28
C LYS A 92 -9.76 26.77 5.75
N VAL A 93 -10.00 25.55 6.27
CA VAL A 93 -10.22 25.29 7.72
C VAL A 93 -9.54 23.97 8.15
N ARG A 94 -9.19 23.83 9.44
CA ARG A 94 -8.23 22.87 10.07
C ARG A 94 -8.55 21.37 9.93
N GLY A 95 -7.50 20.54 9.82
CA GLY A 95 -7.47 19.12 10.25
C GLY A 95 -7.70 18.06 9.17
N GLY A 96 -8.25 18.48 8.03
CA GLY A 96 -8.59 17.68 6.86
C GLY A 96 -9.55 18.50 5.99
N LEU A 97 -9.54 18.28 4.68
CA LEU A 97 -10.56 18.80 3.77
C LEU A 97 -11.71 17.79 3.74
N THR A 98 -12.96 18.25 3.79
CA THR A 98 -14.05 17.39 3.31
C THR A 98 -13.81 17.20 1.80
N PRO A 99 -13.52 15.97 1.33
CA PRO A 99 -13.30 15.72 -0.08
C PRO A 99 -14.58 16.06 -0.83
N THR A 100 -14.42 16.50 -2.08
CA THR A 100 -15.56 16.60 -2.99
C THR A 100 -16.31 15.28 -2.99
N ARG A 101 -17.64 15.36 -2.96
CA ARG A 101 -18.51 14.18 -2.99
C ARG A 101 -18.09 13.21 -4.10
N PHE A 102 -17.76 11.97 -3.72
CA PHE A 102 -17.25 10.90 -4.58
C PHE A 102 -15.87 11.12 -5.26
N SER A 103 -15.01 12.02 -4.75
CA SER A 103 -13.65 12.21 -5.31
C SER A 103 -12.70 11.01 -5.09
N THR A 104 -13.07 10.06 -4.22
CA THR A 104 -12.29 8.84 -3.92
C THR A 104 -13.13 7.59 -4.20
N PRO A 105 -13.40 7.25 -5.47
CA PRO A 105 -14.37 6.21 -5.85
C PRO A 105 -13.94 4.77 -5.52
N TRP A 106 -12.69 4.56 -5.11
CA TRP A 106 -12.14 3.27 -4.66
C TRP A 106 -12.23 3.06 -3.15
N LEU A 107 -12.69 4.05 -2.39
CA LEU A 107 -12.76 3.98 -0.94
C LEU A 107 -13.81 2.96 -0.50
N VAL A 108 -13.40 2.07 0.41
CA VAL A 108 -14.27 1.03 0.98
C VAL A 108 -14.46 1.28 2.46
N ASN A 109 -15.68 1.13 2.95
CA ASN A 109 -16.00 1.12 4.37
C ASN A 109 -16.23 -0.33 4.84
N LEU A 110 -15.34 -0.82 5.69
CA LEU A 110 -15.45 -2.09 6.38
C LEU A 110 -16.24 -1.88 7.68
N ARG A 111 -17.48 -2.35 7.71
CA ARG A 111 -18.41 -2.16 8.83
C ARG A 111 -18.55 -3.45 9.63
N PHE A 112 -18.15 -3.41 10.89
CA PHE A 112 -18.32 -4.54 11.80
C PHE A 112 -19.63 -4.36 12.57
N ASN A 113 -20.67 -5.12 12.21
CA ASN A 113 -21.96 -5.08 12.88
C ASN A 113 -21.87 -5.85 14.21
N ASN A 114 -21.24 -5.26 15.22
CA ASN A 114 -21.19 -5.81 16.58
C ASN A 114 -21.79 -4.82 17.58
N ALA A 115 -22.81 -5.26 18.32
CA ALA A 115 -23.59 -4.49 19.29
C ALA A 115 -22.80 -3.82 20.44
N ARG A 116 -21.47 -3.97 20.49
CA ARG A 116 -20.61 -3.47 21.57
C ARG A 116 -19.57 -2.44 21.13
N ARG A 117 -19.28 -2.27 19.83
CA ARG A 117 -18.31 -1.28 19.32
C ARG A 117 -18.57 -0.93 17.85
N ASP A 118 -18.70 0.36 17.53
CA ASP A 118 -18.60 0.88 16.17
C ASP A 118 -17.12 0.85 15.73
N ILE A 119 -16.64 -0.33 15.34
CA ILE A 119 -15.33 -0.46 14.69
C ILE A 119 -15.58 -0.35 13.19
N SER A 120 -14.90 0.58 12.55
CA SER A 120 -14.85 0.71 11.10
C SER A 120 -13.38 0.70 10.67
N CYS A 121 -13.14 0.18 9.48
CA CYS A 121 -11.87 0.30 8.78
C CYS A 121 -12.11 0.77 7.35
N GLY A 122 -11.07 1.32 6.74
CA GLY A 122 -11.01 1.58 5.31
C GLY A 122 -10.59 0.35 4.50
N GLY A 123 -10.70 0.48 3.18
CA GLY A 123 -10.16 -0.46 2.22
C GLY A 123 -10.13 0.15 0.82
N ASN A 124 -9.67 -0.63 -0.14
CA ASN A 124 -9.41 -0.18 -1.50
C ASN A 124 -9.96 -1.18 -2.51
N ILE A 125 -10.83 -0.73 -3.41
CA ILE A 125 -11.32 -1.54 -4.51
C ILE A 125 -10.16 -1.76 -5.50
N ILE A 126 -9.79 -3.01 -5.76
CA ILE A 126 -8.77 -3.33 -6.77
C ILE A 126 -9.34 -4.13 -7.95
N SER A 127 -10.48 -4.79 -7.78
CA SER A 127 -11.25 -5.44 -8.86
C SER A 127 -12.75 -5.45 -8.53
N GLU A 128 -13.57 -6.07 -9.38
CA GLU A 128 -15.01 -6.23 -9.14
C GLU A 128 -15.33 -7.04 -7.87
N ASP A 129 -14.41 -7.85 -7.36
CA ASP A 129 -14.66 -8.71 -6.21
C ASP A 129 -13.46 -8.82 -5.26
N LEU A 130 -12.47 -7.94 -5.42
CA LEU A 130 -11.29 -7.90 -4.56
C LEU A 130 -11.13 -6.52 -3.91
N VAL A 131 -10.95 -6.54 -2.60
CA VAL A 131 -10.65 -5.36 -1.78
C VAL A 131 -9.35 -5.56 -1.03
N LEU A 132 -8.47 -4.56 -1.07
CA LEU A 132 -7.22 -4.52 -0.32
C LEU A 132 -7.37 -3.67 0.94
N THR A 133 -6.96 -4.19 2.09
CA THR A 133 -7.06 -3.53 3.40
C THR A 133 -5.92 -3.93 4.33
N ALA A 134 -5.90 -3.42 5.57
CA ALA A 134 -4.95 -3.80 6.60
C ALA A 134 -5.37 -5.11 7.29
N ALA A 135 -4.40 -5.98 7.60
CA ALA A 135 -4.66 -7.24 8.28
C ALA A 135 -5.23 -7.05 9.70
N HIS A 136 -4.76 -6.02 10.41
CA HIS A 136 -5.18 -5.78 11.79
C HIS A 136 -6.68 -5.48 11.92
N CYS A 137 -7.32 -4.98 10.86
CA CYS A 137 -8.77 -4.76 10.83
C CYS A 137 -9.57 -6.05 11.01
N LEU A 138 -9.01 -7.20 10.59
CA LEU A 138 -9.71 -8.48 10.53
C LEU A 138 -9.54 -9.31 11.81
N ARG A 139 -8.72 -8.85 12.77
CA ARG A 139 -8.46 -9.54 14.04
C ARG A 139 -9.69 -9.64 14.95
N PHE A 140 -10.70 -8.81 14.73
CA PHE A 140 -11.93 -8.78 15.53
C PHE A 140 -12.98 -9.79 15.06
N GLY A 141 -12.65 -10.64 14.08
CA GLY A 141 -13.57 -11.58 13.44
C GLY A 141 -14.30 -10.97 12.26
N THR A 142 -14.65 -11.81 11.29
CA THR A 142 -15.22 -11.38 9.99
C THR A 142 -16.67 -11.80 9.80
N SER A 143 -17.26 -12.52 10.76
CA SER A 143 -18.61 -13.07 10.66
C SER A 143 -19.72 -12.00 10.54
N SER A 144 -19.50 -10.81 11.11
CA SER A 144 -20.42 -9.67 11.03
C SER A 144 -19.89 -8.53 10.16
N LEU A 145 -18.85 -8.79 9.35
CA LEU A 145 -18.23 -7.78 8.49
C LEU A 145 -19.05 -7.59 7.21
N VAL A 146 -19.49 -6.34 6.98
CA VAL A 146 -20.08 -5.88 5.73
C VAL A 146 -19.08 -4.98 5.02
N VAL A 147 -18.82 -5.27 3.75
CA VAL A 147 -18.01 -4.43 2.86
C VAL A 147 -18.93 -3.50 2.09
N ARG A 148 -18.83 -2.19 2.33
CA ARG A 148 -19.64 -1.18 1.62
C ARG A 148 -18.76 -0.30 0.75
N VAL A 149 -19.13 -0.14 -0.51
CA VAL A 149 -18.48 0.74 -1.50
C VAL A 149 -19.45 1.78 -2.01
N GLY A 150 -18.95 2.90 -2.57
CA GLY A 150 -19.81 3.96 -3.10
C GLY A 150 -20.56 4.76 -2.04
N ASP A 151 -20.09 4.71 -0.80
CA ASP A 151 -20.63 5.47 0.34
C ASP A 151 -19.83 6.77 0.47
N HIS A 152 -20.51 7.93 0.52
CA HIS A 152 -19.87 9.19 0.85
C HIS A 152 -20.36 9.72 2.21
N ASN A 153 -21.65 9.61 2.52
CA ASN A 153 -22.18 9.94 3.84
C ASN A 153 -22.76 8.71 4.53
N THR A 154 -22.00 8.18 5.49
CA THR A 154 -22.35 6.96 6.22
C THR A 154 -23.61 7.08 7.09
N GLY A 155 -24.12 8.30 7.30
CA GLY A 155 -25.31 8.61 8.09
C GLY A 155 -26.64 8.36 7.37
N TYR A 156 -26.64 8.18 6.04
CA TYR A 156 -27.84 7.84 5.27
C TYR A 156 -27.48 7.04 4.01
N TYR A 157 -28.48 6.66 3.21
CA TYR A 157 -28.29 5.94 1.94
C TYR A 157 -28.38 6.93 0.77
N GLU A 158 -27.43 6.91 -0.15
CA GLU A 158 -27.25 7.83 -1.27
C GLU A 158 -27.56 7.20 -2.65
N ASP A 159 -28.12 5.99 -2.67
CA ASP A 159 -28.41 5.17 -3.86
C ASP A 159 -27.17 4.73 -4.66
N THR A 160 -25.98 4.95 -4.11
CA THR A 160 -24.69 4.63 -4.74
C THR A 160 -23.98 3.50 -4.05
N GLU A 161 -24.43 3.17 -2.84
CA GLU A 161 -23.84 2.17 -1.99
C GLU A 161 -24.13 0.77 -2.50
N GLN A 162 -23.06 -0.02 -2.57
CA GLN A 162 -23.14 -1.44 -2.84
C GLN A 162 -22.51 -2.18 -1.66
N GLU A 163 -23.29 -3.06 -1.05
CA GLU A 163 -22.84 -3.86 0.09
C GLU A 163 -22.55 -5.30 -0.31
N PHE A 164 -21.52 -5.88 0.29
CA PHE A 164 -21.09 -7.25 0.03
C PHE A 164 -20.71 -7.96 1.33
N THR A 165 -20.98 -9.25 1.39
CA THR A 165 -20.39 -10.16 2.37
C THR A 165 -19.10 -10.76 1.81
N LEU A 166 -18.32 -11.40 2.66
CA LEU A 166 -17.05 -12.01 2.27
C LEU A 166 -17.22 -13.45 1.81
N GLU A 167 -16.65 -13.77 0.66
CA GLU A 167 -16.47 -15.14 0.18
C GLU A 167 -15.25 -15.76 0.87
N ASN A 168 -14.13 -15.02 0.90
CA ASN A 168 -12.90 -15.47 1.53
C ASN A 168 -12.05 -14.30 2.03
N VAL A 169 -11.15 -14.59 2.96
CA VAL A 169 -10.27 -13.63 3.63
C VAL A 169 -8.85 -14.16 3.63
N PHE A 170 -7.94 -13.39 3.05
CA PHE A 170 -6.53 -13.73 2.97
C PHE A 170 -5.71 -12.72 3.76
N ILE A 171 -5.26 -13.10 4.95
CA ILE A 171 -4.31 -12.33 5.76
C ILE A 171 -2.90 -12.77 5.37
N HIS A 172 -1.97 -11.82 5.23
CA HIS A 172 -0.58 -12.16 4.92
C HIS A 172 -0.01 -13.17 5.94
N GLU A 173 0.55 -14.27 5.46
CA GLU A 173 1.07 -15.36 6.31
C GLU A 173 2.07 -14.90 7.38
N ASP A 174 2.93 -13.93 7.07
CA ASP A 174 3.88 -13.33 8.03
C ASP A 174 3.34 -12.09 8.77
N TYR A 175 2.02 -11.86 8.79
CA TYR A 175 1.43 -10.77 9.56
C TYR A 175 1.69 -10.99 11.05
N TYR A 176 2.43 -10.06 11.66
CA TYR A 176 2.71 -10.09 13.08
C TYR A 176 2.02 -8.92 13.77
N ALA A 177 1.23 -9.30 14.77
CA ALA A 177 0.21 -8.45 15.33
C ALA A 177 0.66 -7.76 16.65
N SER A 178 1.87 -8.11 17.12
CA SER A 178 2.54 -7.50 18.27
C SER A 178 3.66 -6.58 17.79
N SER A 179 4.09 -5.62 18.61
CA SER A 179 5.03 -4.57 18.19
C SER A 179 6.40 -5.15 17.73
N PRO A 180 6.88 -4.82 16.51
CA PRO A 180 6.20 -4.00 15.51
C PRO A 180 5.11 -4.73 14.74
N VAL A 181 3.98 -4.04 14.54
CA VAL A 181 2.98 -4.45 13.56
C VAL A 181 3.66 -4.48 12.20
N ASN A 182 3.80 -5.66 11.61
CA ASN A 182 4.51 -5.84 10.34
C ASN A 182 3.68 -6.72 9.39
N ASN A 183 3.88 -6.52 8.09
CA ASN A 183 3.13 -7.19 7.02
C ASN A 183 1.61 -7.01 7.16
N ASP A 184 1.20 -5.79 7.54
CA ASP A 184 -0.19 -5.44 7.84
C ASP A 184 -1.01 -5.21 6.56
N ILE A 185 -1.28 -6.31 5.85
CA ILE A 185 -2.00 -6.34 4.58
C ILE A 185 -2.90 -7.58 4.52
N ALA A 186 -4.09 -7.37 3.98
CA ALA A 186 -5.04 -8.44 3.70
C ALA A 186 -5.79 -8.19 2.40
N LEU A 187 -6.18 -9.29 1.75
CA LEU A 187 -7.01 -9.30 0.55
C LEU A 187 -8.36 -9.93 0.90
N LEU A 188 -9.44 -9.24 0.57
CA LEU A 188 -10.81 -9.68 0.78
C LEU A 188 -11.41 -10.08 -0.56
N LYS A 189 -11.95 -11.30 -0.65
CA LYS A 189 -12.77 -11.76 -1.77
C LYS A 189 -14.23 -11.57 -1.42
N LEU A 190 -14.97 -10.84 -2.27
CA LEU A 190 -16.37 -10.50 -2.06
C LEU A 190 -17.30 -11.56 -2.66
N ASN A 191 -18.38 -11.90 -1.96
CA ASN A 191 -19.44 -12.73 -2.52
C ASN A 191 -20.14 -11.99 -3.67
N ARG A 192 -20.11 -12.58 -4.86
CA ARG A 192 -20.83 -12.05 -6.03
C ARG A 192 -22.35 -12.21 -5.85
N LYS A 193 -23.08 -11.10 -5.77
CA LYS A 193 -24.54 -11.10 -5.65
C LYS A 193 -25.18 -11.45 -6.99
N GLY A 194 -25.75 -12.65 -7.10
CA GLY A 194 -26.33 -13.15 -8.35
C GLY A 194 -25.31 -13.24 -9.49
N GLY A 195 -24.06 -13.62 -9.16
CA GLY A 195 -22.95 -13.70 -10.12
C GLY A 195 -22.27 -12.37 -10.47
N ARG A 196 -22.76 -11.24 -9.93
CA ARG A 196 -22.22 -9.90 -10.20
C ARG A 196 -21.39 -9.39 -9.02
N GLY A 197 -20.20 -8.86 -9.31
CA GLY A 197 -19.38 -8.12 -8.35
C GLY A 197 -19.81 -6.66 -8.22
N ILE A 198 -18.89 -5.84 -7.72
CA ILE A 198 -18.97 -4.37 -7.67
C ILE A 198 -19.24 -3.84 -9.08
N ARG A 199 -20.30 -3.05 -9.21
CA ARG A 199 -20.62 -2.33 -10.45
C ARG A 199 -19.84 -1.04 -10.48
N PHE A 200 -18.92 -0.92 -11.43
CA PHE A 200 -18.18 0.31 -11.63
C PHE A 200 -19.02 1.39 -12.31
N GLY A 201 -18.72 2.64 -11.97
CA GLY A 201 -19.35 3.83 -12.51
C GLY A 201 -18.61 5.09 -12.04
N PRO A 202 -19.15 6.30 -12.26
CA PRO A 202 -18.52 7.56 -11.85
C PRO A 202 -18.10 7.61 -10.37
N LYS A 203 -18.89 6.97 -9.51
CA LYS A 203 -18.76 7.05 -8.04
C LYS A 203 -18.12 5.83 -7.39
N VAL A 204 -17.91 4.76 -8.17
CA VAL A 204 -17.32 3.49 -7.70
C VAL A 204 -16.37 2.98 -8.77
N ARG A 205 -15.06 3.00 -8.50
CA ARG A 205 -14.02 2.60 -9.45
C ARG A 205 -12.85 1.94 -8.71
N PRO A 206 -12.08 1.07 -9.37
CA PRO A 206 -10.88 0.49 -8.76
C PRO A 206 -9.73 1.51 -8.73
N ILE A 207 -8.88 1.42 -7.71
CA ILE A 207 -7.58 2.12 -7.67
C ILE A 207 -6.51 1.27 -8.34
N CYS A 208 -5.49 1.91 -8.94
CA CYS A 208 -4.36 1.18 -9.48
C CYS A 208 -3.44 0.66 -8.36
N LEU A 209 -2.82 -0.49 -8.59
CA LEU A 209 -1.67 -0.94 -7.81
C LEU A 209 -0.37 -0.28 -8.31
N PRO A 210 0.63 -0.09 -7.43
CA PRO A 210 1.93 0.41 -7.83
C PRO A 210 2.66 -0.61 -8.69
N LYS A 211 3.66 -0.14 -9.44
CA LYS A 211 4.60 -1.03 -10.14
C LYS A 211 5.76 -1.40 -9.22
N THR A 212 6.38 -2.55 -9.48
CA THR A 212 7.58 -2.99 -8.75
C THR A 212 8.76 -2.00 -8.87
N THR A 213 8.77 -1.18 -9.91
CA THR A 213 9.78 -0.15 -10.18
C THR A 213 9.46 1.22 -9.58
N ASP A 214 8.25 1.42 -9.03
CA ASP A 214 7.86 2.69 -8.45
C ASP A 214 8.68 3.02 -7.20
N SER A 215 9.00 4.30 -7.04
CA SER A 215 9.82 4.81 -5.94
C SER A 215 9.16 6.03 -5.30
N TYR A 216 9.44 6.29 -4.02
CA TYR A 216 8.86 7.45 -3.34
C TYR A 216 9.18 8.78 -4.05
N HIS A 217 10.33 8.86 -4.74
CA HIS A 217 10.75 10.03 -5.52
C HIS A 217 9.83 10.37 -6.70
N THR A 218 9.06 9.41 -7.19
CA THR A 218 8.16 9.60 -8.34
C THR A 218 6.73 9.95 -7.91
N LEU A 219 6.44 9.90 -6.60
CA LEU A 219 5.11 10.14 -6.05
C LEU A 219 4.77 11.62 -6.06
N ARG A 220 3.54 11.93 -6.48
CA ARG A 220 3.02 13.30 -6.51
C ARG A 220 1.59 13.35 -5.99
N SER A 221 1.19 14.51 -5.48
CA SER A 221 -0.19 14.80 -5.07
C SER A 221 -0.79 13.71 -4.18
N CYS A 222 -0.03 13.27 -3.17
CA CYS A 222 -0.46 12.18 -2.31
C CYS A 222 -1.57 12.63 -1.36
N THR A 223 -2.60 11.81 -1.19
CA THR A 223 -3.69 12.04 -0.24
C THR A 223 -3.98 10.79 0.58
N VAL A 224 -4.47 11.02 1.79
CA VAL A 224 -5.06 10.01 2.66
C VAL A 224 -6.53 10.33 2.87
N VAL A 225 -7.39 9.31 2.85
CA VAL A 225 -8.85 9.50 2.94
C VAL A 225 -9.47 8.43 3.84
N GLY A 226 -10.39 8.82 4.72
CA GLY A 226 -11.14 7.87 5.55
C GLY A 226 -12.20 8.52 6.46
N TRP A 227 -12.91 7.70 7.24
CA TRP A 227 -13.97 8.12 8.17
C TRP A 227 -13.54 8.11 9.63
N GLY A 228 -12.23 8.04 9.90
CA GLY A 228 -11.68 8.17 11.23
C GLY A 228 -12.15 9.46 11.94
N PRO A 229 -12.14 9.50 13.27
CA PRO A 229 -12.54 10.69 14.00
C PRO A 229 -11.54 11.82 13.72
N MET A 230 -12.01 13.06 13.73
CA MET A 230 -11.18 14.24 13.47
C MET A 230 -10.26 14.62 14.64
N TYR A 231 -10.42 13.98 15.80
CA TYR A 231 -9.63 14.21 17.00
C TYR A 231 -9.61 12.95 17.89
N PHE A 232 -8.59 12.85 18.74
CA PHE A 232 -8.43 11.71 19.65
C PHE A 232 -9.67 11.53 20.53
N GLY A 233 -10.26 10.33 20.52
CA GLY A 233 -11.46 10.00 21.28
C GLY A 233 -12.78 10.55 20.70
N GLY A 234 -12.75 11.15 19.50
CA GLY A 234 -13.95 11.56 18.78
C GLY A 234 -14.75 10.38 18.20
N LYS A 235 -15.95 10.67 17.70
CA LYS A 235 -16.77 9.72 16.93
C LYS A 235 -16.29 9.67 15.48
N LEU A 236 -16.52 8.53 14.81
CA LEU A 236 -16.28 8.39 13.37
C LEU A 236 -16.99 9.52 12.61
N ALA A 237 -16.31 10.05 11.60
CA ALA A 237 -16.89 11.07 10.73
C ALA A 237 -17.98 10.44 9.86
N GLN A 238 -19.08 11.16 9.64
CA GLN A 238 -20.13 10.67 8.74
C GLN A 238 -19.71 10.78 7.27
N VAL A 239 -19.02 11.87 6.93
CA VAL A 239 -18.43 12.15 5.61
C VAL A 239 -16.92 11.92 5.70
N PRO A 240 -16.27 11.27 4.71
CA PRO A 240 -14.85 11.01 4.80
C PRO A 240 -14.08 12.32 4.87
N GLN A 241 -12.90 12.31 5.47
CA GLN A 241 -11.97 13.42 5.49
C GLN A 241 -10.79 13.07 4.59
N GLU A 242 -10.28 14.06 3.86
CA GLU A 242 -9.09 13.94 3.01
C GLU A 242 -7.98 14.86 3.51
N ALA A 243 -6.74 14.41 3.43
CA ALA A 243 -5.59 15.28 3.63
C ALA A 243 -4.53 15.06 2.57
N SER A 244 -3.96 16.16 2.06
CA SER A 244 -2.77 16.13 1.23
C SER A 244 -1.53 15.96 2.10
N ILE A 245 -0.68 15.00 1.74
CA ILE A 245 0.50 14.63 2.54
C ILE A 245 1.76 14.54 1.67
N ASN A 246 2.91 14.56 2.32
CA ASN A 246 4.18 14.23 1.69
C ASN A 246 4.68 12.89 2.20
N VAL A 247 5.04 12.01 1.27
CA VAL A 247 5.70 10.74 1.61
C VAL A 247 7.15 11.04 1.96
N LEU A 248 7.60 10.57 3.12
CA LEU A 248 8.96 10.80 3.57
C LEU A 248 9.92 9.75 3.00
N PRO A 249 11.21 10.12 2.80
CA PRO A 249 12.28 9.17 2.60
C PRO A 249 12.39 8.17 3.77
N ASP A 250 12.71 6.91 3.44
CA ASP A 250 12.88 5.83 4.42
C ASP A 250 13.86 6.21 5.55
N VAL A 251 14.96 6.91 5.21
CA VAL A 251 15.96 7.36 6.20
C VAL A 251 15.38 8.31 7.26
N ILE A 252 14.38 9.14 6.90
CA ILE A 252 13.72 10.03 7.86
C ILE A 252 12.82 9.18 8.77
N CYS A 253 12.05 8.26 8.19
CA CYS A 253 11.19 7.35 8.95
C CYS A 253 11.99 6.47 9.93
N GLU A 254 13.11 5.91 9.50
CA GLU A 254 14.00 5.07 10.32
C GLU A 254 14.64 5.85 11.47
N SER A 255 14.82 7.16 11.31
CA SER A 255 15.44 8.03 12.31
C SER A 255 14.45 8.64 13.30
N ASP A 256 13.14 8.44 13.13
CA ASP A 256 12.12 9.01 14.00
C ASP A 256 12.15 8.32 15.38
N PRO A 257 12.50 9.05 16.45
CA PRO A 257 12.66 8.48 17.78
C PRO A 257 11.34 7.95 18.37
N SER A 258 10.20 8.33 17.81
CA SER A 258 8.88 7.80 18.19
C SER A 258 8.76 6.30 17.89
N TYR A 259 9.54 5.77 16.94
CA TYR A 259 9.63 4.35 16.64
C TYR A 259 10.73 3.64 17.47
N GLY A 260 11.38 4.35 18.39
CA GLY A 260 12.36 3.81 19.33
C GLY A 260 13.68 3.37 18.69
N THR A 261 14.57 2.81 19.52
CA THR A 261 15.87 2.25 19.10
C THR A 261 15.78 0.82 18.56
N SER A 262 14.57 0.26 18.46
CA SER A 262 14.29 -1.10 18.00
C SER A 262 13.65 -1.08 16.62
N ASP A 263 13.81 -2.18 15.87
CA ASP A 263 13.42 -2.43 14.47
C ASP A 263 11.91 -2.24 14.12
N LEU A 264 11.26 -1.18 14.59
CA LEU A 264 9.82 -0.98 14.45
C LEU A 264 9.42 -0.51 13.06
N PHE A 265 10.31 0.22 12.37
CA PHE A 265 10.14 0.59 10.97
C PHE A 265 10.91 -0.38 10.09
N THR A 266 10.23 -1.04 9.16
CA THR A 266 10.85 -2.02 8.26
C THR A 266 10.65 -1.66 6.79
N SER A 267 11.35 -2.35 5.89
CA SER A 267 11.22 -2.09 4.44
C SER A 267 9.82 -2.33 3.86
N SER A 268 8.94 -3.01 4.60
CA SER A 268 7.52 -3.21 4.27
C SER A 268 6.63 -2.00 4.57
N MET A 269 7.19 -0.94 5.17
CA MET A 269 6.47 0.22 5.65
C MET A 269 6.86 1.47 4.89
N VAL A 270 5.98 2.47 4.90
CA VAL A 270 6.22 3.83 4.43
C VAL A 270 5.63 4.78 5.46
N CYS A 271 6.33 5.86 5.81
CA CYS A 271 5.78 6.88 6.69
C CYS A 271 5.45 8.16 5.92
N ILE A 272 4.46 8.87 6.42
CA ILE A 272 4.07 10.17 5.91
C ILE A 272 4.51 11.24 6.88
N GLY A 273 4.97 12.35 6.30
CA GLY A 273 5.45 13.50 7.03
C GLY A 273 4.51 14.64 6.85
N VAL A 274 4.37 15.40 7.92
CA VAL A 274 3.50 16.57 7.91
C VAL A 274 4.30 17.80 7.50
N THR A 275 3.85 18.50 6.48
CA THR A 275 4.33 19.87 6.20
C THR A 275 3.33 20.89 6.72
N GLY A 276 3.74 21.69 7.72
CA GLY A 276 3.04 22.89 8.17
C GLY A 276 2.00 22.75 9.30
N ARG A 277 1.22 21.66 9.39
CA ARG A 277 0.26 21.41 10.51
C ARG A 277 -0.03 19.93 10.72
N PRO A 278 0.01 19.39 11.96
CA PRO A 278 -0.23 17.96 12.25
C PRO A 278 -1.54 17.48 11.65
N VAL A 279 -1.44 16.64 10.61
CA VAL A 279 -2.54 15.86 10.04
C VAL A 279 -2.13 14.41 10.23
N ASN A 280 -2.87 13.70 11.08
CA ASN A 280 -2.56 12.33 11.42
C ASN A 280 -3.73 11.41 11.07
N ALA A 281 -3.44 10.25 10.50
CA ALA A 281 -4.38 9.16 10.31
C ALA A 281 -4.88 8.65 11.66
N CYS A 282 -6.13 8.20 11.70
CA CYS A 282 -6.79 7.85 12.93
C CYS A 282 -7.36 6.43 12.98
N LYS A 283 -7.82 6.03 14.17
CA LYS A 283 -8.64 4.84 14.35
C LYS A 283 -9.90 4.96 13.49
N GLY A 284 -10.10 4.06 12.52
CA GLY A 284 -11.19 4.19 11.55
C GLY A 284 -10.70 4.42 10.12
N ASP A 285 -9.49 4.97 9.95
CA ASP A 285 -8.84 5.12 8.65
C ASP A 285 -7.99 3.90 8.28
N SER A 286 -7.73 3.02 9.25
CA SER A 286 -6.97 1.76 9.10
C SER A 286 -7.39 0.98 7.86
N GLY A 287 -6.42 0.56 7.04
CA GLY A 287 -6.65 -0.13 5.77
C GLY A 287 -7.06 0.79 4.61
N GLY A 288 -7.40 2.06 4.89
CA GLY A 288 -7.70 3.08 3.91
C GLY A 288 -6.47 3.52 3.10
N PRO A 289 -6.70 4.18 1.95
CA PRO A 289 -5.66 4.51 0.98
C PRO A 289 -4.70 5.60 1.47
N LEU A 290 -3.40 5.37 1.27
CA LEU A 290 -2.47 6.40 0.83
C LEU A 290 -2.40 6.35 -0.70
N SER A 291 -3.08 7.30 -1.35
CA SER A 291 -3.18 7.39 -2.82
C SER A 291 -2.27 8.49 -3.35
N CYS A 292 -1.45 8.21 -4.36
CA CYS A 292 -0.66 9.21 -5.06
C CYS A 292 -0.94 9.18 -6.56
N SER A 293 -0.74 10.32 -7.23
CA SER A 293 -0.82 10.40 -8.68
C SER A 293 0.50 9.92 -9.29
N ARG A 294 0.38 8.95 -10.20
CA ARG A 294 1.50 8.39 -10.94
C ARG A 294 2.02 9.41 -11.97
N LYS A 295 3.34 9.60 -12.06
CA LYS A 295 3.94 10.64 -12.90
C LYS A 295 3.72 10.38 -14.39
N GLU A 296 3.70 9.11 -14.79
CA GLU A 296 3.66 8.71 -16.20
C GLU A 296 2.31 8.98 -16.87
N ASP A 297 1.20 8.81 -16.16
CA ASP A 297 -0.14 8.86 -16.74
C ASP A 297 -1.21 9.54 -15.85
N GLY A 298 -0.81 10.10 -14.71
CA GLY A 298 -1.69 10.83 -13.80
C GLY A 298 -2.65 9.96 -13.00
N ARG A 299 -2.68 8.64 -13.22
CA ARG A 299 -3.60 7.73 -12.52
C ARG A 299 -3.30 7.66 -11.03
N ARG A 300 -4.36 7.54 -10.24
CA ARG A 300 -4.31 7.38 -8.79
C ARG A 300 -3.95 5.95 -8.45
N THR A 301 -2.95 5.79 -7.60
CA THR A 301 -2.35 4.50 -7.26
C THR A 301 -2.20 4.38 -5.75
N VAL A 302 -2.54 3.22 -5.18
CA VAL A 302 -2.47 2.96 -3.74
C VAL A 302 -1.05 2.56 -3.35
N TYR A 303 -0.28 3.50 -2.81
CA TYR A 303 1.10 3.27 -2.39
C TYR A 303 1.22 2.79 -0.95
N GLY A 304 0.20 3.09 -0.13
CA GLY A 304 0.17 2.67 1.27
C GLY A 304 -1.23 2.30 1.75
N LEU A 305 -1.28 1.46 2.78
CA LEU A 305 -2.50 1.15 3.54
C LEU A 305 -2.30 1.66 4.97
N SER A 306 -3.23 2.47 5.48
CA SER A 306 -3.13 3.02 6.84
C SER A 306 -2.99 1.89 7.87
N SER A 307 -1.94 1.92 8.69
CA SER A 307 -1.60 0.80 9.59
C SER A 307 -1.61 1.23 11.05
N PHE A 308 -0.61 2.02 11.47
CA PHE A 308 -0.48 2.50 12.85
C PHE A 308 0.17 3.88 12.89
N GLY A 309 0.08 4.54 14.04
CA GLY A 309 0.66 5.87 14.22
C GLY A 309 0.20 6.51 15.52
N SER A 310 0.20 7.84 15.54
CA SER A 310 -0.13 8.65 16.72
C SER A 310 -1.59 8.51 17.19
N GLY A 311 -2.46 7.97 16.33
CA GLY A 311 -3.86 7.71 16.61
C GLY A 311 -4.65 8.99 16.86
N CYS A 312 -4.60 9.95 15.94
CA CYS A 312 -5.19 11.30 16.05
C CYS A 312 -4.60 12.24 17.11
N ARG A 313 -3.58 11.84 17.86
CA ARG A 313 -2.94 12.78 18.80
C ARG A 313 -2.09 13.74 17.99
N VAL A 314 -2.15 15.03 18.30
CA VAL A 314 -1.16 15.99 17.81
C VAL A 314 0.18 15.57 18.42
N SER A 315 0.98 14.85 17.66
CA SER A 315 2.35 14.47 18.01
C SER A 315 3.24 14.64 16.79
N GLU A 316 4.54 14.72 17.05
CA GLU A 316 5.59 14.75 16.01
C GLU A 316 5.84 13.36 15.41
N THR A 317 5.10 12.34 15.84
CA THR A 317 5.22 10.98 15.34
C THR A 317 4.64 10.89 13.95
N ASN A 318 5.45 10.44 13.00
CA ASN A 318 4.96 10.16 11.66
C ASN A 318 3.94 9.01 11.72
N ASP A 319 2.97 9.00 10.81
CA ASP A 319 2.06 7.84 10.69
C ASP A 319 2.62 6.84 9.69
N VAL A 320 2.41 5.56 9.97
CA VAL A 320 2.96 4.43 9.22
C VAL A 320 1.88 3.74 8.43
N PHE A 321 2.21 3.48 7.17
CA PHE A 321 1.39 2.77 6.20
C PHE A 321 2.14 1.52 5.73
N THR A 322 1.39 0.46 5.41
CA THR A 322 1.94 -0.72 4.74
C THR A 322 2.30 -0.36 3.30
N ARG A 323 3.56 -0.55 2.90
CA ARG A 323 4.06 -0.25 1.55
C ARG A 323 3.62 -1.28 0.52
N VAL A 324 2.56 -0.97 -0.22
CA VAL A 324 1.91 -1.92 -1.15
C VAL A 324 2.87 -2.49 -2.20
N SER A 325 3.84 -1.70 -2.69
CA SER A 325 4.80 -2.17 -3.72
C SER A 325 5.66 -3.36 -3.27
N LYS A 326 5.83 -3.56 -1.96
CA LYS A 326 6.55 -4.73 -1.41
C LYS A 326 5.74 -6.00 -1.41
N PHE A 327 4.42 -5.88 -1.50
CA PHE A 327 3.48 -7.00 -1.42
C PHE A 327 2.91 -7.41 -2.78
N LEU A 328 3.33 -6.79 -3.90
CA LEU A 328 2.84 -7.17 -5.23
C LEU A 328 2.99 -8.66 -5.55
N PRO A 329 4.11 -9.35 -5.22
CA PRO A 329 4.21 -10.80 -5.42
C PRO A 329 3.20 -11.58 -4.56
N TRP A 330 2.98 -11.16 -3.32
CA TRP A 330 1.99 -11.77 -2.43
C TRP A 330 0.57 -11.54 -2.95
N ILE A 331 0.22 -10.30 -3.34
CA ILE A 331 -1.07 -9.95 -3.93
C ILE A 331 -1.33 -10.82 -5.16
N LEU A 332 -0.37 -10.96 -6.07
CA LEU A 332 -0.50 -11.79 -7.27
C LEU A 332 -0.75 -13.27 -6.91
N LYS A 333 0.03 -13.82 -5.99
CA LYS A 333 -0.13 -15.20 -5.51
C LYS A 333 -1.53 -15.41 -4.92
N THR A 334 -1.97 -14.50 -4.06
CA THR A 334 -3.27 -14.58 -3.37
C THR A 334 -4.44 -14.43 -4.34
N ILE A 335 -4.36 -13.55 -5.33
CA ILE A 335 -5.37 -13.44 -6.40
C ILE A 335 -5.53 -14.78 -7.11
N ARG A 336 -4.42 -15.43 -7.50
CA ARG A 336 -4.46 -16.74 -8.17
C ARG A 336 -5.10 -17.82 -7.31
N ILE A 337 -4.77 -17.85 -6.01
CA ILE A 337 -5.40 -18.78 -5.05
C ILE A 337 -6.91 -18.53 -4.99
N SER A 338 -7.33 -17.28 -4.89
CA SER A 338 -8.76 -16.90 -4.81
C SER A 338 -9.58 -17.24 -6.06
N MET A 339 -8.94 -17.46 -7.21
CA MET A 339 -9.61 -17.88 -8.44
C MET A 339 -9.73 -19.41 -8.57
N SER A 340 -8.99 -20.15 -7.74
CA SER A 340 -8.93 -21.62 -7.76
C SER A 340 -9.76 -22.30 -6.66
N SER A 341 -10.31 -21.49 -5.74
CA SER A 341 -11.20 -21.92 -4.65
C SER A 341 -12.65 -21.78 -5.09
#